data_AF-A0A7W9CFA2-F1
#
_entry.id   AF-A0A7W9CFA2-F1
#
_cell.length_a   1.000
_cell.length_b   1.000
_cell.length_c   1.000
_cell.angle_alpha   90.00
_cell.angle_beta   90.00
_cell.angle_gamma   90.00
#
_symmetry.space_group_name_H-M   'P 1'
#
loop_
_entity.id
_entity.type
_entity.pdbx_description
1 polymer ?
#
loop_
_entity_poly.entity_id
_entity_poly.type
_entity_poly.pdbx_seq_one_letter_code
_entity_poly.pdbx_strand_id
1 'polypeptide(L)'
;MLFLLNDVVFDLDEACPVTPGDARRFEKLGLDYVVELGCELFSEEPLMHRSDPVRARRLAWLIANRSPEINAALFAAPAKDCAPELVEPRFCALPDPVMRQLKSRDLKGRLSAVEADKVVWGRMAA
;
A
#
# COMPACT_ATOMS: atom_id res chain seq x y z
N MET A 1 6.03 2.09 -11.64
CA MET A 1 6.22 0.87 -10.85
C MET A 1 4.85 0.43 -10.37
N LEU A 2 4.56 -0.87 -10.37
CA LEU A 2 3.32 -1.38 -9.76
C LEU A 2 3.51 -1.49 -8.25
N PHE A 3 2.48 -1.13 -7.48
CA PHE A 3 2.48 -1.24 -6.03
C PHE A 3 1.16 -1.80 -5.54
N LEU A 4 1.19 -2.88 -4.76
CA LEU A 4 0.00 -3.46 -4.14
C LEU A 4 -0.19 -2.81 -2.76
N LEU A 5 -1.34 -2.19 -2.54
CA LEU A 5 -1.74 -1.70 -1.21
C LEU A 5 -3.03 -2.39 -0.80
N ASN A 6 -2.95 -3.21 0.24
CA ASN A 6 -3.98 -4.18 0.65
C ASN A 6 -4.37 -5.09 -0.54
N ASP A 7 -5.42 -4.73 -1.26
CA ASP A 7 -5.96 -5.47 -2.41
C ASP A 7 -6.17 -4.63 -3.67
N VAL A 8 -5.59 -3.42 -3.73
CA VAL A 8 -5.62 -2.55 -4.91
C VAL A 8 -4.22 -2.40 -5.48
N VAL A 9 -4.08 -2.48 -6.81
CA VAL A 9 -2.79 -2.31 -7.49
C VAL A 9 -2.69 -0.93 -8.12
N PHE A 10 -1.79 -0.12 -7.59
CA PHE A 10 -1.48 1.20 -8.13
C PHE A 10 -0.37 1.14 -9.18
N ASP A 11 -0.53 1.89 -10.27
CA ASP A 11 0.57 2.26 -11.14
C ASP A 11 1.13 3.62 -10.69
N LEU A 12 2.36 3.60 -10.15
CA LEU A 12 3.01 4.78 -9.60
C LEU A 12 3.73 5.62 -10.66
N ASP A 13 3.93 5.11 -11.89
CA ASP A 13 4.55 5.90 -12.98
C ASP A 13 3.51 6.70 -13.77
N GLU A 14 2.28 6.20 -13.83
CA GLU A 14 1.21 6.77 -14.67
C GLU A 14 0.71 8.13 -14.15
N ALA A 15 0.92 8.43 -12.86
CA ALA A 15 0.68 9.74 -12.27
C ALA A 15 1.54 9.90 -11.02
N CYS A 16 2.57 10.75 -11.05
CA CYS A 16 3.28 11.13 -9.84
C CYS A 16 2.27 11.78 -8.87
N PRO A 17 1.95 11.15 -7.73
CA PRO A 17 0.82 11.57 -6.92
C PRO A 17 1.14 12.79 -6.05
N VAL A 18 2.39 13.27 -6.11
CA VAL A 18 2.95 14.35 -5.32
C VAL A 18 3.53 15.42 -6.23
N THR A 19 3.41 16.69 -5.83
CA THR A 19 4.10 17.77 -6.54
C THR A 19 5.61 17.70 -6.27
N PRO A 20 6.47 18.32 -7.10
CA PRO A 20 7.90 18.43 -6.79
C PRO A 20 8.19 19.10 -5.44
N GLY A 21 7.32 20.01 -4.99
CA GLY A 21 7.42 20.65 -3.67
C GLY A 21 7.12 19.69 -2.53
N ASP A 22 6.12 18.83 -2.70
CA ASP A 22 5.79 17.78 -1.74
C ASP A 22 6.90 16.73 -1.65
N ALA A 23 7.43 16.29 -2.80
CA ALA A 23 8.53 15.33 -2.86
C ALA A 23 9.74 15.78 -2.01
N ARG A 24 10.14 17.05 -2.13
CA ARG A 24 11.24 17.64 -1.32
C ARG A 24 10.94 17.72 0.17
N ARG A 25 9.69 17.98 0.55
CA ARG A 25 9.29 17.95 1.97
C ARG A 25 9.36 16.54 2.52
N PHE A 26 8.96 15.57 1.71
CA PHE A 26 8.94 14.18 2.09
C PHE A 26 10.34 13.56 2.14
N GLU A 27 11.34 14.06 1.39
CA GLU A 27 12.74 13.59 1.41
C GLU A 27 13.33 13.41 2.82
N LYS A 28 12.87 14.20 3.79
CA LYS A 28 13.34 14.13 5.17
C LYS A 28 12.65 13.07 6.04
N LEU A 29 11.56 12.48 5.57
CA LEU A 29 10.80 11.47 6.31
C LEU A 29 11.51 10.12 6.18
N GLY A 30 11.75 9.46 7.31
CA GLY A 30 12.20 8.06 7.33
C GLY A 30 11.07 7.09 6.97
N LEU A 31 11.41 5.83 6.67
CA LEU A 31 10.40 4.78 6.42
C LEU A 31 9.50 4.59 7.64
N ASP A 32 10.06 4.54 8.85
CA ASP A 32 9.30 4.32 10.10
C ASP A 32 8.17 5.34 10.26
N TYR A 33 8.45 6.62 10.01
CA TYR A 33 7.44 7.69 10.03
C TYR A 33 6.33 7.47 8.99
N VAL A 34 6.69 7.01 7.79
CA VAL A 34 5.70 6.72 6.73
C VAL A 34 4.83 5.53 7.12
N VAL A 35 5.39 4.54 7.83
CA VAL A 35 4.63 3.41 8.36
C VAL A 35 3.67 3.86 9.46
N GLU A 36 4.12 4.68 10.40
CA GLU A 36 3.27 5.27 11.45
C GLU A 36 2.10 6.05 10.84
N LEU A 37 2.38 6.93 9.86
CA LEU A 37 1.35 7.64 9.10
C LEU A 37 0.38 6.67 8.40
N GLY A 38 0.88 5.58 7.84
CA GLY A 38 0.04 4.53 7.26
C GLY A 38 -0.91 3.93 8.28
N CYS A 39 -0.41 3.59 9.47
CA CYS A 39 -1.23 3.06 10.55
C CYS A 39 -2.32 4.04 11.00
N GLU A 40 -2.00 5.32 11.17
CA GLU A 40 -2.98 6.37 11.48
C GLU A 40 -4.09 6.45 10.40
N LEU A 41 -3.72 6.50 9.13
CA LEU A 41 -4.67 6.61 8.04
C LEU A 41 -5.62 5.42 7.95
N PHE A 42 -5.11 4.21 8.19
CA PHE A 42 -5.90 2.99 8.14
C PHE A 42 -6.67 2.72 9.43
N SER A 43 -6.27 3.30 10.56
CA SER A 43 -7.07 3.26 11.79
C SER A 43 -8.31 4.16 11.65
N GLU A 44 -8.18 5.34 11.04
CA GLU A 44 -9.29 6.24 10.73
C GLU A 44 -10.24 5.67 9.65
N GLU A 45 -9.69 5.07 8.59
CA GLU A 45 -10.48 4.52 7.48
C GLU A 45 -9.87 3.21 6.96
N PRO A 46 -10.29 2.04 7.49
CA PRO A 46 -9.72 0.73 7.12
C PRO A 46 -9.80 0.41 5.62
N LEU A 47 -10.76 1.01 4.91
CA LEU A 47 -10.93 0.85 3.47
C LEU A 47 -10.40 2.05 2.66
N MET A 48 -9.47 2.85 3.22
CA MET A 48 -8.94 4.07 2.59
C MET A 48 -8.37 3.82 1.18
N HIS A 49 -7.75 2.67 0.96
CA HIS A 49 -7.27 2.23 -0.36
C HIS A 49 -8.36 2.17 -1.44
N ARG A 50 -9.64 2.05 -1.06
CA ARG A 50 -10.82 2.06 -1.94
C ARG A 50 -11.59 3.39 -1.86
N SER A 51 -11.76 3.96 -0.67
CA SER A 51 -12.57 5.16 -0.47
C SER A 51 -11.85 6.47 -0.83
N ASP A 52 -10.51 6.52 -0.68
CA ASP A 52 -9.66 7.64 -1.09
C ASP A 52 -8.40 7.12 -1.82
N PRO A 53 -8.55 6.65 -3.08
CA PRO A 53 -7.47 6.04 -3.85
C PRO A 53 -6.33 7.03 -4.19
N VAL A 54 -6.59 8.34 -4.13
CA VAL A 54 -5.55 9.36 -4.34
C VAL A 54 -4.62 9.41 -3.14
N ARG A 55 -5.18 9.46 -1.92
CA ARG A 55 -4.39 9.41 -0.67
C ARG A 55 -3.65 8.08 -0.54
N ALA A 56 -4.31 6.98 -0.86
CA ALA A 56 -3.72 5.64 -0.87
C ALA A 56 -2.50 5.56 -1.79
N ARG A 57 -2.61 6.10 -3.01
CA ARG A 57 -1.51 6.14 -3.98
C ARG A 57 -0.34 6.99 -3.48
N ARG A 58 -0.59 8.10 -2.78
CA ARG A 58 0.47 8.91 -2.15
C ARG A 58 1.23 8.12 -1.10
N LEU A 59 0.52 7.39 -0.23
CA LEU A 59 1.15 6.53 0.77
C LEU A 59 2.00 5.44 0.10
N ALA A 60 1.46 4.74 -0.91
CA ALA A 60 2.19 3.75 -1.68
C ALA A 60 3.47 4.33 -2.33
N TRP A 61 3.38 5.54 -2.90
CA TRP A 61 4.53 6.24 -3.46
C TRP A 61 5.58 6.59 -2.38
N LEU A 62 5.15 7.04 -1.21
CA LEU A 62 6.06 7.35 -0.10
C LEU A 62 6.83 6.11 0.36
N ILE A 63 6.15 4.97 0.51
CA ILE A 63 6.77 3.69 0.90
C ILE A 63 7.79 3.27 -0.15
N ALA A 64 7.38 3.21 -1.42
CA ALA A 64 8.24 2.85 -2.55
C ALA A 64 9.47 3.76 -2.69
N ASN A 65 9.32 5.06 -2.43
CA ASN A 65 10.41 6.02 -2.52
C ASN A 65 11.38 5.94 -1.32
N ARG A 66 10.97 5.33 -0.20
CA ARG A 66 11.82 5.14 0.99
C ARG A 66 12.47 3.77 1.05
N SER A 67 11.83 2.77 0.46
CA SER A 67 12.33 1.41 0.35
C SER A 67 11.96 0.87 -1.04
N PRO A 68 12.81 1.10 -2.06
CA PRO A 68 12.55 0.71 -3.45
C PRO A 68 12.38 -0.80 -3.67
N GLU A 69 12.84 -1.61 -2.72
CA GLU A 69 12.65 -3.06 -2.71
C GLU A 69 11.22 -3.47 -2.33
N ILE A 70 10.45 -2.61 -1.65
CA ILE A 70 9.06 -2.86 -1.28
C ILE A 70 8.14 -2.43 -2.43
N ASN A 71 7.31 -3.37 -2.91
CA ASN A 71 6.25 -3.11 -3.88
C ASN A 71 4.88 -3.68 -3.47
N ALA A 72 4.76 -4.15 -2.23
CA ALA A 72 3.52 -4.57 -1.63
C ALA A 72 3.47 -4.18 -0.14
N ALA A 73 2.36 -3.59 0.28
CA ALA A 73 2.07 -3.26 1.67
C ALA A 73 0.65 -3.65 2.06
N LEU A 74 0.47 -4.14 3.28
CA LEU A 74 -0.82 -4.40 3.91
C LEU A 74 -0.88 -3.62 5.22
N PHE A 75 -1.96 -2.89 5.43
CA PHE A 75 -2.30 -2.27 6.70
C PHE A 75 -3.64 -2.86 7.15
N ALA A 76 -3.59 -3.76 8.12
CA ALA A 76 -4.77 -4.44 8.65
C ALA A 76 -5.24 -3.76 9.94
N ALA A 77 -6.29 -2.93 9.84
CA ALA A 77 -6.93 -2.33 11.00
C ALA A 77 -8.06 -3.24 11.51
N PRO A 78 -8.15 -3.53 12.82
CA PRO A 78 -9.19 -4.41 13.37
C PRO A 78 -10.58 -3.79 13.34
N ALA A 79 -10.67 -2.47 13.40
CA ALA A 79 -11.91 -1.71 13.31
C ALA A 79 -11.63 -0.27 12.87
N LYS A 80 -12.68 0.43 12.43
CA LYS A 80 -12.63 1.87 12.20
C LYS A 80 -12.47 2.62 13.53
N ASP A 81 -11.72 3.72 13.52
CA ASP A 81 -11.38 4.56 14.66
C ASP A 81 -10.64 3.79 15.78
N CYS A 82 -9.94 2.70 15.43
CA CYS A 82 -9.09 1.99 16.39
C CYS A 82 -7.82 2.81 16.71
N ALA A 83 -7.13 2.42 17.77
CA ALA A 83 -5.83 3.00 18.09
C ALA A 83 -4.82 2.61 16.97
N PRO A 84 -4.01 3.55 16.44
CA PRO A 84 -3.07 3.28 15.35
C PRO A 84 -2.12 2.12 15.63
N GLU A 85 -1.76 1.89 16.90
CA GLU A 85 -0.87 0.82 17.34
C GLU A 85 -1.49 -0.58 17.17
N LEU A 86 -2.80 -0.67 16.96
CA LEU A 86 -3.51 -1.91 16.66
C LEU A 86 -3.55 -2.23 15.15
N VAL A 87 -3.12 -1.31 14.30
CA VAL A 87 -2.98 -1.58 12.87
C VAL A 87 -1.69 -2.35 12.65
N GLU A 88 -1.80 -3.53 12.03
CA GLU A 88 -0.64 -4.38 11.74
C GLU A 88 -0.12 -4.11 10.32
N PRO A 89 1.02 -3.41 10.15
CA PRO A 89 1.62 -3.22 8.85
C PRO A 89 2.46 -4.44 8.44
N ARG A 90 2.36 -4.84 7.17
CA ARG A 90 3.19 -5.88 6.55
C ARG A 90 3.71 -5.40 5.21
N PHE A 91 4.95 -5.76 4.89
CA PHE A 91 5.62 -5.36 3.65
C PHE A 91 6.29 -6.56 3.00
N CYS A 92 6.31 -6.60 1.68
CA CYS A 92 7.13 -7.56 0.95
C CYS A 92 7.52 -7.06 -0.44
N ALA A 93 8.49 -7.76 -1.03
CA ALA A 93 8.90 -7.61 -2.41
C ALA A 93 8.27 -8.76 -3.22
N LEU A 94 7.49 -8.41 -4.24
CA LEU A 94 6.86 -9.35 -5.15
C LEU A 94 7.56 -9.33 -6.51
N PRO A 95 7.80 -10.51 -7.12
CA PRO A 95 8.30 -10.57 -8.49
C PRO A 95 7.35 -9.90 -9.49
N ASP A 96 7.91 -9.25 -10.51
CA ASP A 96 7.17 -8.60 -11.61
C ASP A 96 6.02 -9.43 -12.20
N PRO A 97 6.18 -10.74 -12.50
CA PRO A 97 5.08 -11.55 -13.04
C PRO A 97 3.89 -11.63 -12.08
N VAL A 98 4.13 -11.67 -10.77
CA VAL A 98 3.07 -11.69 -9.74
C VAL A 98 2.35 -10.34 -9.73
N MET A 99 3.08 -9.24 -9.75
CA MET A 99 2.50 -7.89 -9.79
C MET A 99 1.64 -7.65 -11.03
N ARG A 100 2.09 -8.07 -12.21
CA ARG A 100 1.30 -7.98 -13.46
C ARG A 100 0.04 -8.85 -13.38
N GLN A 101 0.14 -10.03 -12.78
CA GLN A 101 -1.02 -10.91 -12.59
C GLN A 101 -2.06 -10.26 -11.67
N LEU A 102 -1.62 -9.64 -10.58
CA LEU A 102 -2.48 -8.90 -9.64
C LEU A 102 -3.14 -7.71 -10.35
N LYS A 103 -2.39 -6.89 -11.08
CA LYS A 103 -2.94 -5.76 -11.89
C LYS A 103 -4.03 -6.24 -12.85
N SER A 104 -3.80 -7.35 -13.56
CA SER A 104 -4.79 -7.91 -14.49
C SER A 104 -6.08 -8.37 -13.80
N ARG A 105 -6.00 -8.85 -12.55
CA ARG A 105 -7.17 -9.23 -11.75
C ARG A 105 -7.92 -8.02 -11.24
N ASP A 106 -7.19 -7.04 -10.71
CA ASP A 106 -7.75 -5.79 -10.19
C ASP A 106 -8.55 -5.04 -11.27
N LEU A 107 -7.96 -4.88 -12.46
CA LEU A 107 -8.64 -4.27 -13.62
C LEU A 107 -9.93 -4.99 -14.06
N LYS A 108 -10.11 -6.25 -13.67
CA LYS A 108 -11.32 -7.04 -13.96
C LYS A 108 -12.31 -7.04 -12.79
N GLY A 109 -12.03 -6.32 -11.71
CA GLY A 109 -12.80 -6.36 -10.46
C GLY A 109 -12.72 -7.71 -9.73
N ARG A 110 -11.64 -8.47 -9.96
CA ARG A 110 -11.43 -9.83 -9.43
C ARG A 110 -10.24 -9.90 -8.48
N LEU A 111 -9.94 -8.79 -7.81
CA LEU A 111 -8.96 -8.74 -6.74
C LEU A 111 -9.67 -8.30 -5.47
N SER A 112 -9.97 -9.25 -4.61
CA SER A 112 -10.49 -9.03 -3.26
C SER A 112 -9.36 -9.13 -2.23
N ALA A 113 -9.60 -8.59 -1.02
CA ALA A 113 -8.72 -8.76 0.14
C ALA A 113 -8.32 -10.23 0.36
N VAL A 114 -9.28 -11.16 0.24
CA VAL A 114 -9.02 -12.60 0.40
C VAL A 114 -8.13 -13.17 -0.72
N GLU A 115 -8.29 -12.70 -1.95
CA GLU A 115 -7.44 -13.15 -3.07
C GLU A 115 -6.03 -12.58 -2.98
N ALA A 116 -5.90 -11.29 -2.64
CA ALA A 116 -4.62 -10.65 -2.40
C ALA A 116 -3.88 -11.36 -1.26
N ASP A 117 -4.57 -11.63 -0.15
CA ASP A 117 -4.03 -12.35 0.99
C ASP A 117 -3.49 -13.74 0.62
N LYS A 118 -4.27 -14.57 -0.07
CA LYS A 118 -3.83 -15.89 -0.51
C LYS A 118 -2.58 -15.86 -1.41
N VAL A 119 -2.50 -14.88 -2.31
CA VAL A 119 -1.42 -14.81 -3.30
C VAL A 119 -0.14 -14.23 -2.70
N VAL A 120 -0.27 -13.29 -1.75
CA VAL A 120 0.83 -12.45 -1.28
C VAL A 120 1.23 -12.79 0.15
N TRP A 121 0.27 -12.80 1.08
CA TRP A 121 0.54 -12.88 2.52
C TRP A 121 0.47 -14.31 3.07
N GLY A 122 -0.43 -15.14 2.54
CA GLY A 122 -0.55 -16.57 2.86
C GLY A 122 0.62 -17.42 2.35
N ARG A 123 1.35 -16.95 1.33
CA ARG A 123 2.62 -17.58 0.89
C ARG A 123 3.80 -17.28 1.80
N MET A 124 3.73 -16.25 2.64
CA MET A 124 4.78 -15.89 3.61
C MET A 124 4.57 -16.52 4.99
N ALA A 125 3.48 -17.26 5.20
CA ALA A 125 3.16 -17.95 6.46
C ALA A 125 3.55 -19.45 6.45
N ALA A 126 4.33 -19.90 5.45
CA ALA A 126 4.78 -21.29 5.30
C ALA A 126 6.30 -21.41 5.42
#